data_AF-A0A1L9R4F3-F1
#
_entry.id   AF-A0A1L9R4F3-F1
#
_cell.length_a   1.000
_cell.length_b   1.000
_cell.length_c   1.000
_cell.angle_alpha   90.00
_cell.angle_beta   90.00
_cell.angle_gamma   90.00
#
_symmetry.space_group_name_H-M   'P 1'
#
loop_
_entity.id
_entity.type
_entity.pdbx_description
1 polymer ?
#
loop_
_entity_poly.entity_id
_entity_poly.type
_entity_poly.pdbx_seq_one_letter_code
_entity_poly.pdbx_strand_id
1 'polypeptide(L)'
;MQSTFTQIILALAATGAIASPLAARDNCGVAPSGSGSASPISSPSVTTAAACQDKCQADDSCKAFLFGLPDSASAPTCELFAVAPAQVPAQDDSNLRVYGPDCSSVPTTKPTADHPQGQNGNQKRDDTCGKAPSGPSSNSPSPLATRTDITTEGDCIALCKKTNGCESVEVGKPGPNGDAECILFSVAASELPPRDDGATLVAYDIGC
;
A
#
# COMPACT_ATOMS: atom_id res chain seq x y z
N MET A 1 5.89 -44.07 -64.67
CA MET A 1 4.54 -43.55 -64.35
C MET A 1 4.36 -43.81 -62.85
N GLN A 2 4.27 -42.79 -61.98
CA GLN A 2 3.03 -42.06 -61.63
C GLN A 2 1.95 -43.04 -61.12
N SER A 3 1.34 -42.90 -59.94
CA SER A 3 1.40 -41.87 -58.86
C SER A 3 0.83 -42.50 -57.54
N THR A 4 0.77 -41.95 -56.31
CA THR A 4 0.91 -40.59 -55.73
C THR A 4 1.39 -40.70 -54.26
N PHE A 5 1.78 -39.59 -53.61
CA PHE A 5 1.97 -39.50 -52.15
C PHE A 5 0.65 -39.39 -51.38
N THR A 6 0.61 -39.96 -50.16
CA THR A 6 -0.23 -39.48 -49.04
C THR A 6 0.57 -39.59 -47.75
N GLN A 7 0.77 -38.48 -47.03
CA GLN A 7 1.38 -38.50 -45.70
C GLN A 7 0.30 -38.47 -44.60
N ILE A 8 0.50 -39.25 -43.53
CA ILE A 8 -0.28 -39.14 -42.31
C ILE A 8 0.58 -38.40 -41.28
N ILE A 9 0.36 -37.10 -41.16
CA ILE A 9 0.94 -36.29 -40.09
C ILE A 9 0.07 -36.50 -38.86
N LEU A 10 0.54 -37.31 -37.90
CA LEU A 10 -0.06 -37.40 -36.58
C LEU A 10 0.72 -36.49 -35.62
N ALA A 11 0.09 -35.41 -35.17
CA ALA A 11 0.73 -34.37 -34.37
C ALA A 11 -0.02 -34.14 -33.05
N LEU A 12 0.73 -33.60 -32.08
CA LEU A 12 0.25 -32.94 -30.87
C LEU A 12 -0.49 -33.80 -29.83
N ALA A 13 0.24 -34.17 -28.78
CA ALA A 13 -0.17 -33.89 -27.42
C ALA A 13 1.08 -33.80 -26.52
N ALA A 14 1.79 -32.67 -26.55
CA ALA A 14 2.82 -32.41 -25.56
C ALA A 14 2.13 -32.18 -24.20
N THR A 15 2.42 -33.02 -23.21
CA THR A 15 1.93 -32.85 -21.84
C THR A 15 2.62 -31.65 -21.21
N GLY A 16 2.03 -30.47 -21.42
CA GLY A 16 2.43 -29.24 -20.76
C GLY A 16 2.23 -29.39 -19.25
N ALA A 17 3.29 -29.75 -18.54
CA ALA A 17 3.34 -29.64 -17.10
C ALA A 17 3.24 -28.15 -16.74
N ILE A 18 2.03 -27.71 -16.37
CA ILE A 18 1.78 -26.37 -15.84
C ILE A 18 2.38 -26.25 -14.43
N ALA A 19 3.70 -26.20 -14.39
CA ALA A 19 4.47 -25.77 -13.24
C ALA A 19 4.21 -24.27 -13.02
N SER A 20 3.09 -23.97 -12.35
CA SER A 20 2.80 -22.63 -11.85
C SER A 20 4.03 -22.10 -11.09
N PRO A 21 4.57 -20.92 -11.42
CA PRO A 21 5.82 -20.43 -10.83
C PRO A 21 5.59 -20.01 -9.38
N LEU A 22 5.68 -20.97 -8.46
CA LEU A 22 5.62 -20.77 -7.01
C LEU A 22 6.64 -19.72 -6.53
N ALA A 23 7.80 -19.66 -7.19
CA ALA A 23 8.88 -18.70 -6.96
C ALA A 23 8.48 -17.21 -7.09
N ALA A 24 7.31 -16.90 -7.68
CA ALA A 24 6.78 -15.54 -7.72
C ALA A 24 6.25 -15.05 -6.35
N ARG A 25 6.12 -15.94 -5.35
CA ARG A 25 5.58 -15.59 -4.02
C ARG A 25 6.66 -15.31 -2.96
N ASP A 26 7.88 -15.83 -3.13
CA ASP A 26 8.92 -15.84 -2.10
C ASP A 26 9.76 -14.55 -2.01
N ASN A 27 9.44 -13.52 -2.81
CA ASN A 27 10.27 -12.31 -2.97
C ASN A 27 9.51 -10.99 -2.73
N CYS A 28 8.33 -11.03 -2.09
CA CYS A 28 7.46 -9.86 -1.93
C CYS A 28 7.16 -9.58 -0.46
N GLY A 29 7.73 -8.50 0.09
CA GLY A 29 7.59 -8.12 1.50
C GLY A 29 8.46 -8.94 2.45
N VAL A 30 9.53 -9.55 1.94
CA VAL A 30 10.44 -10.39 2.74
C VAL A 30 11.37 -9.54 3.61
N ALA A 31 11.86 -10.13 4.69
CA ALA A 31 12.90 -9.50 5.50
C ALA A 31 14.23 -9.46 4.73
N PRO A 32 14.93 -8.32 4.67
CA PRO A 32 16.29 -8.26 4.12
C PRO A 32 17.20 -9.21 4.93
N SER A 33 17.92 -10.08 4.23
CA SER A 33 18.65 -11.20 4.85
C SER A 33 19.94 -11.58 4.11
N GLY A 34 20.35 -10.80 3.11
CA GLY A 34 21.61 -11.00 2.41
C GLY A 34 22.82 -10.78 3.34
N SER A 35 23.80 -11.67 3.27
CA SER A 35 25.09 -11.54 3.97
C SER A 35 26.16 -10.77 3.16
N GLY A 36 25.73 -10.02 2.14
CA GLY A 36 26.60 -9.25 1.24
C GLY A 36 26.68 -7.77 1.60
N SER A 37 27.40 -7.01 0.78
CA SER A 37 27.59 -5.55 0.95
C SER A 37 27.05 -4.78 -0.26
N ALA A 38 25.93 -5.22 -0.84
CA ALA A 38 25.31 -4.57 -1.99
C ALA A 38 24.65 -3.25 -1.58
N SER A 39 25.19 -2.12 -2.05
CA SER A 39 24.61 -0.79 -1.83
C SER A 39 23.39 -0.53 -2.74
N PRO A 40 22.51 0.41 -2.36
CA PRO A 40 21.52 0.96 -3.27
C PRO A 40 22.17 1.57 -4.52
N ILE A 41 21.52 1.43 -5.67
CA ILE A 41 21.84 2.17 -6.90
C ILE A 41 21.13 3.53 -6.95
N SER A 42 20.02 3.69 -6.21
CA SER A 42 19.22 4.92 -6.14
C SER A 42 18.34 4.91 -4.90
N SER A 43 18.00 6.09 -4.36
CA SER A 43 17.14 6.27 -3.18
C SER A 43 16.04 7.34 -3.43
N PRO A 44 15.05 7.06 -4.31
CA PRO A 44 14.07 8.05 -4.73
C PRO A 44 13.05 8.35 -3.63
N SER A 45 12.79 9.64 -3.36
CA SER A 45 11.81 10.07 -2.35
C SER A 45 10.37 9.85 -2.83
N VAL A 46 9.77 8.72 -2.45
CA VAL A 46 8.38 8.33 -2.76
C VAL A 46 7.65 7.86 -1.49
N THR A 47 6.33 8.01 -1.44
CA THR A 47 5.54 7.84 -0.21
C THR A 47 4.81 6.50 -0.08
N THR A 48 4.84 5.62 -1.08
CA THR A 48 4.17 4.31 -1.09
C THR A 48 5.06 3.23 -1.73
N ALA A 49 4.84 1.96 -1.37
CA ALA A 49 5.65 0.86 -1.90
C ALA A 49 5.42 0.68 -3.40
N ALA A 50 4.19 0.88 -3.89
CA ALA A 50 3.87 0.87 -5.32
C ALA A 50 4.63 1.97 -6.09
N ALA A 51 4.73 3.19 -5.55
CA ALA A 51 5.54 4.24 -6.17
C ALA A 51 7.05 3.93 -6.14
N CYS A 52 7.52 3.10 -5.20
CA CYS A 52 8.88 2.58 -5.17
C CYS A 52 9.10 1.48 -6.24
N GLN A 53 8.09 0.61 -6.43
CA GLN A 53 8.03 -0.38 -7.51
C GLN A 53 8.08 0.27 -8.89
N ASP A 54 7.29 1.33 -9.14
CA ASP A 54 7.32 2.10 -10.39
C ASP A 54 8.71 2.66 -10.70
N LYS A 55 9.46 3.07 -9.68
CA LYS A 55 10.85 3.55 -9.83
C LYS A 55 11.83 2.42 -10.10
N CYS A 56 11.61 1.23 -9.56
CA CYS A 56 12.38 0.04 -9.89
C CYS A 56 12.10 -0.43 -11.33
N GLN A 57 10.84 -0.51 -11.75
CA GLN A 57 10.45 -0.93 -13.10
C GLN A 57 10.90 0.04 -14.20
N ALA A 58 11.18 1.30 -13.85
CA ALA A 58 11.71 2.32 -14.75
C ALA A 58 13.25 2.32 -14.90
N ASP A 59 13.97 1.43 -14.19
CA ASP A 59 15.43 1.29 -14.26
C ASP A 59 15.81 -0.15 -14.60
N ASP A 60 16.33 -0.39 -15.81
CA ASP A 60 16.76 -1.72 -16.31
C ASP A 60 17.81 -2.41 -15.41
N SER A 61 18.46 -1.66 -14.50
CA SER A 61 19.43 -2.19 -13.53
C SER A 61 18.76 -2.75 -12.28
N CYS A 62 17.53 -2.30 -11.95
CA CYS A 62 16.85 -2.65 -10.71
C CYS A 62 16.33 -4.10 -10.71
N LYS A 63 16.59 -4.83 -9.62
CA LYS A 63 16.19 -6.23 -9.43
C LYS A 63 15.53 -6.50 -8.09
N ALA A 64 15.65 -5.56 -7.16
CA ALA A 64 14.94 -5.51 -5.90
C ALA A 64 14.78 -4.05 -5.47
N PHE A 65 13.74 -3.77 -4.69
CA PHE A 65 13.64 -2.52 -3.92
C PHE A 65 13.37 -2.81 -2.45
N LEU A 66 13.94 -1.99 -1.58
CA LEU A 66 13.69 -1.96 -0.15
C LEU A 66 12.71 -0.82 0.13
N PHE A 67 11.65 -1.11 0.90
CA PHE A 67 10.67 -0.11 1.28
C PHE A 67 10.14 -0.31 2.70
N GLY A 68 9.89 0.81 3.40
CA GLY A 68 9.23 0.84 4.71
C GLY A 68 9.45 2.16 5.43
N LEU A 69 8.81 2.34 6.58
CA LEU A 69 8.97 3.47 7.49
C LEU A 69 9.85 3.06 8.67
N PRO A 70 11.12 3.53 8.73
CA PRO A 70 11.98 3.27 9.89
C PRO A 70 11.34 3.75 11.20
N ASP A 71 11.58 3.04 12.31
CA ASP A 71 10.96 3.32 13.63
C ASP A 71 11.21 4.77 14.12
N SER A 72 12.29 5.40 13.67
CA SER A 72 12.71 6.76 14.03
C SER A 72 12.43 7.82 12.94
N ALA A 73 11.71 7.49 11.86
CA ALA A 73 11.53 8.37 10.69
C ALA A 73 10.09 8.88 10.54
N SER A 74 9.94 10.09 9.98
CA SER A 74 8.63 10.68 9.63
C SER A 74 8.25 10.53 8.15
N ALA A 75 9.10 9.88 7.36
CA ALA A 75 8.91 9.61 5.94
C ALA A 75 9.50 8.23 5.60
N PRO A 76 8.89 7.45 4.69
CA PRO A 76 9.37 6.12 4.35
C PRO A 76 10.64 6.16 3.51
N THR A 77 11.47 5.15 3.70
CA THR A 77 12.64 4.83 2.86
C THR A 77 12.18 4.08 1.61
N CYS A 78 12.73 4.46 0.46
CA CYS A 78 12.69 3.68 -0.78
C CYS A 78 14.11 3.61 -1.34
N GLU A 79 14.64 2.41 -1.52
CA GLU A 79 15.98 2.17 -2.08
C GLU A 79 15.92 1.10 -3.16
N LEU A 80 16.56 1.36 -4.30
CA LEU A 80 16.62 0.46 -5.45
C LEU A 80 17.95 -0.29 -5.46
N PHE A 81 17.95 -1.58 -5.79
CA PHE A 81 19.13 -2.44 -5.77
C PHE A 81 19.28 -3.23 -7.08
N ALA A 82 20.53 -3.35 -7.56
CA ALA A 82 20.87 -4.13 -8.76
C ALA A 82 21.12 -5.65 -8.50
N VAL A 83 20.74 -6.13 -7.31
CA VAL A 83 20.87 -7.53 -6.87
C VAL A 83 19.48 -8.13 -6.61
N ALA A 84 19.35 -9.45 -6.62
CA ALA A 84 18.07 -10.11 -6.37
C ALA A 84 17.60 -9.88 -4.91
N PRO A 85 16.29 -9.97 -4.59
CA PRO A 85 15.78 -9.64 -3.26
C PRO A 85 16.47 -10.38 -2.10
N ALA A 86 16.76 -11.68 -2.25
CA ALA A 86 17.50 -12.49 -1.28
C ALA A 86 18.99 -12.11 -1.10
N GLN A 87 19.51 -11.15 -1.88
CA GLN A 87 20.88 -10.63 -1.80
C GLN A 87 20.96 -9.22 -1.19
N VAL A 88 19.83 -8.54 -0.98
CA VAL A 88 19.80 -7.22 -0.33
C VAL A 88 20.27 -7.39 1.11
N PRO A 89 21.26 -6.60 1.59
CA PRO A 89 21.85 -6.80 2.91
C PRO A 89 20.82 -6.67 4.02
N ALA A 90 20.96 -7.50 5.07
CA ALA A 90 20.19 -7.37 6.30
C ALA A 90 20.23 -5.91 6.83
N GLN A 91 19.08 -5.41 7.26
CA GLN A 91 18.92 -4.06 7.79
C GLN A 91 18.80 -4.09 9.31
N ASP A 92 19.28 -3.05 9.99
CA ASP A 92 19.13 -2.90 11.44
C ASP A 92 17.66 -2.59 11.84
N ASP A 93 16.86 -2.07 10.92
CA ASP A 93 15.46 -1.71 11.11
C ASP A 93 14.51 -2.78 10.54
N SER A 94 13.61 -3.30 11.38
CA SER A 94 12.71 -4.41 11.03
C SER A 94 11.48 -4.03 10.20
N ASN A 95 11.24 -2.72 10.04
CA ASN A 95 10.17 -2.14 9.24
C ASN A 95 10.51 -2.08 7.75
N LEU A 96 11.78 -2.23 7.40
CA LEU A 96 12.22 -2.25 6.00
C LEU A 96 12.05 -3.65 5.40
N ARG A 97 11.34 -3.76 4.27
CA ARG A 97 11.06 -5.02 3.56
C ARG A 97 11.50 -4.96 2.11
N VAL A 98 11.94 -6.10 1.59
CA VAL A 98 12.43 -6.23 0.22
C VAL A 98 11.33 -6.79 -0.68
N TYR A 99 11.26 -6.25 -1.88
CA TYR A 99 10.29 -6.60 -2.92
C TYR A 99 11.03 -6.78 -4.26
N GLY A 100 10.61 -7.77 -5.05
CA GLY A 100 10.95 -7.85 -6.48
C GLY A 100 10.13 -6.88 -7.34
N PRO A 101 10.61 -6.48 -8.52
CA PRO A 101 9.89 -5.58 -9.42
C PRO A 101 8.54 -6.13 -9.89
N ASP A 102 8.39 -7.46 -10.01
CA ASP A 102 7.18 -8.13 -10.51
C ASP A 102 6.13 -8.44 -9.41
N CYS A 103 6.31 -7.92 -8.19
CA CYS A 103 5.42 -8.24 -7.07
C CYS A 103 3.98 -7.73 -7.29
N SER A 104 3.01 -8.66 -7.27
CA SER A 104 1.58 -8.38 -7.52
C SER A 104 0.78 -8.03 -6.25
N SER A 105 1.45 -7.81 -5.12
CA SER A 105 0.85 -7.48 -3.82
C SER A 105 1.79 -6.57 -3.04
N VAL A 106 2.15 -5.45 -3.68
CA VAL A 106 2.95 -4.36 -3.11
C VAL A 106 2.01 -3.31 -2.49
N PRO A 107 2.27 -2.86 -1.25
CA PRO A 107 1.43 -1.86 -0.59
C PRO A 107 1.19 -0.57 -1.40
N THR A 108 -0.06 -0.13 -1.40
CA THR A 108 -0.54 1.02 -2.17
C THR A 108 -0.81 2.25 -1.32
N THR A 109 -1.05 2.09 -0.01
CA THR A 109 -1.24 3.21 0.92
C THR A 109 0.11 3.75 1.42
N LYS A 110 0.07 4.92 2.06
CA LYS A 110 1.22 5.47 2.79
C LYS A 110 1.52 4.61 4.05
N PRO A 111 2.80 4.36 4.38
CA PRO A 111 3.20 3.78 5.67
C PRO A 111 2.88 4.63 6.90
N THR A 112 2.64 3.94 8.01
CA THR A 112 2.42 4.48 9.37
C THR A 112 3.11 3.59 10.41
N ALA A 113 3.07 3.96 11.70
CA ALA A 113 3.76 3.21 12.75
C ALA A 113 3.19 1.79 12.94
N ASP A 114 1.87 1.63 12.85
CA ASP A 114 1.19 0.33 12.95
C ASP A 114 1.30 -0.49 11.64
N HIS A 115 1.47 0.19 10.50
CA HIS A 115 1.63 -0.40 9.17
C HIS A 115 2.89 0.12 8.47
N PRO A 116 4.09 -0.31 8.93
CA PRO A 116 5.37 0.22 8.48
C PRO A 116 5.69 0.06 6.99
N GLN A 117 5.01 -0.83 6.25
CA GLN A 117 5.16 -0.94 4.79
C GLN A 117 4.00 -0.29 4.01
N GLY A 118 3.01 0.27 4.71
CA GLY A 118 1.68 0.55 4.16
C GLY A 118 0.86 -0.75 4.02
N GLN A 119 -0.38 -0.62 3.54
CA GLN A 119 -1.29 -1.73 3.31
C GLN A 119 -1.45 -2.03 1.81
N ASN A 120 -1.69 -3.31 1.49
CA ASN A 120 -2.19 -3.69 0.17
C ASN A 120 -3.66 -3.27 0.05
N GLY A 121 -4.02 -2.46 -0.95
CA GLY A 121 -5.41 -1.99 -1.14
C GLY A 121 -6.47 -3.10 -1.35
N ASN A 122 -6.03 -4.34 -1.57
CA ASN A 122 -6.87 -5.55 -1.67
C ASN A 122 -6.78 -6.50 -0.45
N GLN A 123 -6.00 -6.17 0.59
CA GLN A 123 -6.35 -6.70 1.91
C GLN A 123 -7.72 -6.12 2.22
N LYS A 124 -8.72 -6.98 2.35
CA LYS A 124 -10.12 -6.60 2.58
C LYS A 124 -10.16 -5.54 3.67
N ARG A 125 -10.40 -4.28 3.28
CA ARG A 125 -10.71 -3.22 4.24
C ARG A 125 -11.82 -3.75 5.12
N ASP A 126 -11.68 -3.65 6.43
CA ASP A 126 -12.87 -3.64 7.28
C ASP A 126 -13.46 -2.25 7.14
N ASP A 127 -14.08 -2.03 5.96
CA ASP A 127 -14.51 -0.73 5.45
C ASP A 127 -15.19 0.02 6.59
N THR A 128 -14.49 1.04 7.07
CA THR A 128 -14.87 1.77 8.27
C THR A 128 -15.87 2.82 7.82
N CYS A 129 -17.00 2.38 7.26
CA CYS A 129 -18.12 3.20 6.84
C CYS A 129 -19.10 3.32 8.01
N GLY A 130 -19.29 4.52 8.54
CA GLY A 130 -20.26 4.81 9.60
C GLY A 130 -19.92 4.19 10.96
N LYS A 131 -18.64 3.88 11.21
CA LYS A 131 -18.15 3.44 12.52
C LYS A 131 -17.63 4.64 13.31
N ALA A 132 -17.67 4.58 14.63
CA ALA A 132 -16.87 5.52 15.43
C ALA A 132 -15.37 5.27 15.14
N PRO A 133 -14.53 6.32 15.04
CA PRO A 133 -13.09 6.15 14.91
C PRO A 133 -12.53 5.40 16.12
N SER A 134 -11.66 4.43 15.87
CA SER A 134 -11.23 3.46 16.89
C SER A 134 -9.77 3.01 16.74
N GLY A 135 -8.93 3.86 16.14
CA GLY A 135 -7.49 3.62 15.99
C GLY A 135 -6.71 3.81 17.30
N PRO A 136 -5.37 3.81 17.24
CA PRO A 136 -4.52 4.09 18.40
C PRO A 136 -4.79 5.50 18.96
N SER A 137 -5.02 5.60 20.27
CA SER A 137 -5.19 6.90 20.96
C SER A 137 -3.93 7.76 21.03
N SER A 138 -2.77 7.21 20.63
CA SER A 138 -1.52 7.94 20.39
C SER A 138 -1.51 8.70 19.06
N ASN A 139 -2.40 8.37 18.12
CA ASN A 139 -2.44 9.03 16.82
C ASN A 139 -3.15 10.37 16.93
N SER A 140 -2.56 11.41 16.34
CA SER A 140 -3.16 12.75 16.24
C SER A 140 -3.01 13.28 14.81
N PRO A 141 -3.76 12.73 13.85
CA PRO A 141 -3.67 13.13 12.45
C PRO A 141 -4.30 14.53 12.26
N SER A 142 -3.52 15.47 11.75
CA SER A 142 -4.03 16.81 11.40
C SER A 142 -5.05 16.73 10.27
N PRO A 143 -6.23 17.38 10.39
CA PRO A 143 -7.17 17.53 9.29
C PRO A 143 -6.53 18.20 8.07
N LEU A 144 -6.84 17.68 6.88
CA LEU A 144 -6.59 18.34 5.60
C LEU A 144 -7.54 19.53 5.39
N ALA A 145 -8.78 19.37 5.84
CA ALA A 145 -9.83 20.37 5.79
C ALA A 145 -10.94 20.03 6.79
N THR A 146 -11.61 21.07 7.31
CA THR A 146 -12.84 20.97 8.10
C THR A 146 -13.91 21.83 7.44
N ARG A 147 -15.14 21.31 7.33
CA ARG A 147 -16.26 21.93 6.60
C ARG A 147 -17.56 21.79 7.38
N THR A 148 -18.01 22.89 7.98
CA THR A 148 -19.29 22.98 8.70
C THR A 148 -20.49 23.17 7.78
N ASP A 149 -20.27 23.54 6.51
CA ASP A 149 -21.30 23.62 5.47
C ASP A 149 -21.59 22.27 4.77
N ILE A 150 -20.83 21.23 5.10
CA ILE A 150 -21.02 19.86 4.60
C ILE A 150 -21.31 18.95 5.80
N THR A 151 -22.56 18.50 5.90
CA THR A 151 -23.07 17.75 7.06
C THR A 151 -23.55 16.34 6.69
N THR A 152 -23.37 15.93 5.43
CA THR A 152 -23.76 14.60 4.92
C THR A 152 -22.53 13.73 4.65
N GLU A 153 -22.70 12.43 4.85
CA GLU A 153 -21.73 11.38 4.47
C GLU A 153 -21.33 11.50 3.00
N GLY A 154 -22.31 11.45 2.10
CA GLY A 154 -22.07 11.41 0.65
C GLY A 154 -21.36 12.65 0.11
N ASP A 155 -21.72 13.85 0.56
CA ASP A 155 -21.06 15.09 0.13
C ASP A 155 -19.65 15.22 0.70
N CYS A 156 -19.41 14.73 1.93
CA CYS A 156 -18.08 14.73 2.54
C CYS A 156 -17.12 13.76 1.84
N ILE A 157 -17.57 12.53 1.59
CA ILE A 157 -16.84 11.52 0.80
C ILE A 157 -16.61 12.05 -0.63
N ALA A 158 -17.60 12.69 -1.26
CA ALA A 158 -17.47 13.28 -2.58
C ALA A 158 -16.57 14.53 -2.63
N LEU A 159 -16.29 15.18 -1.49
CA LEU A 159 -15.23 16.17 -1.35
C LEU A 159 -13.87 15.49 -1.18
N CYS A 160 -13.75 14.46 -0.32
CA CYS A 160 -12.52 13.70 -0.14
C CYS A 160 -12.01 13.11 -1.47
N LYS A 161 -12.91 12.53 -2.28
CA LYS A 161 -12.64 12.03 -3.65
C LYS A 161 -12.20 13.10 -4.66
N LYS A 162 -12.22 14.38 -4.28
CA LYS A 162 -11.69 15.53 -5.06
C LYS A 162 -10.50 16.23 -4.39
N THR A 163 -10.20 15.89 -3.14
CA THR A 163 -9.11 16.47 -2.34
C THR A 163 -7.87 15.58 -2.46
N ASN A 164 -6.83 16.09 -3.12
CA ASN A 164 -5.60 15.32 -3.33
C ASN A 164 -4.96 14.92 -1.99
N GLY A 165 -4.72 13.62 -1.81
CA GLY A 165 -4.15 13.05 -0.58
C GLY A 165 -5.15 12.81 0.56
N CYS A 166 -6.46 12.90 0.31
CA CYS A 166 -7.48 12.45 1.26
C CYS A 166 -7.70 10.93 1.16
N GLU A 167 -7.65 10.22 2.29
CA GLU A 167 -7.84 8.76 2.37
C GLU A 167 -9.07 8.37 3.22
N SER A 168 -9.47 9.23 4.16
CA SER A 168 -10.68 9.06 4.98
C SER A 168 -11.33 10.39 5.37
N VAL A 169 -12.57 10.32 5.85
CA VAL A 169 -13.30 11.45 6.46
C VAL A 169 -13.95 11.06 7.77
N GLU A 170 -14.22 12.05 8.62
CA GLU A 170 -15.22 11.95 9.69
C GLU A 170 -16.40 12.87 9.38
N VAL A 171 -17.61 12.44 9.74
CA VAL A 171 -18.84 13.26 9.66
C VAL A 171 -19.61 13.15 10.97
N GLY A 172 -19.99 14.28 11.55
CA GLY A 172 -20.73 14.33 12.81
C GLY A 172 -20.36 15.55 13.67
N LYS A 173 -20.67 15.51 14.97
CA LYS A 173 -20.33 16.59 15.91
C LYS A 173 -18.99 16.32 16.59
N PRO A 174 -18.07 17.29 16.68
CA PRO A 174 -16.82 17.14 17.43
C PRO A 174 -17.01 17.15 18.96
N GLY A 175 -18.20 17.47 19.46
CA GLY A 175 -18.55 17.43 20.88
C GLY A 175 -20.02 17.78 21.15
N PRO A 176 -20.48 17.78 22.42
CA PRO A 176 -21.90 17.89 22.77
C PRO A 176 -22.63 19.13 22.24
N ASN A 177 -21.91 20.24 22.12
CA ASN A 177 -22.42 21.54 21.66
C ASN A 177 -21.88 21.94 20.27
N GLY A 178 -21.20 21.02 19.57
CA GLY A 178 -20.69 21.28 18.23
C GLY A 178 -21.80 21.16 17.17
N ASP A 179 -21.70 21.95 16.11
CA ASP A 179 -22.46 21.69 14.89
C ASP A 179 -21.97 20.40 14.22
N ALA A 180 -22.74 19.89 13.25
CA ALA A 180 -22.24 18.80 12.42
C ALA A 180 -21.20 19.36 11.42
N GLU A 181 -20.11 18.64 11.23
CA GLU A 181 -19.06 18.99 10.29
C GLU A 181 -18.51 17.77 9.56
N CYS A 182 -17.84 18.04 8.44
CA CYS A 182 -17.11 17.11 7.61
C CYS A 182 -15.61 17.40 7.76
N ILE A 183 -14.84 16.40 8.18
CA ILE A 183 -13.39 16.52 8.44
C ILE A 183 -12.65 15.55 7.53
N LEU A 184 -11.67 16.02 6.77
CA LEU A 184 -10.88 15.22 5.81
C LEU A 184 -9.50 14.88 6.37
N PHE A 185 -9.02 13.64 6.13
CA PHE A 185 -7.73 13.17 6.64
C PHE A 185 -6.89 12.45 5.56
N SER A 186 -5.56 12.51 5.72
CA SER A 186 -4.55 11.85 4.87
C SER A 186 -4.01 10.53 5.46
N VAL A 187 -4.87 9.85 6.23
CA VAL A 187 -4.64 8.54 6.87
C VAL A 187 -5.90 7.68 6.70
N ALA A 188 -5.78 6.37 6.86
CA ALA A 188 -6.94 5.48 6.74
C ALA A 188 -7.92 5.69 7.92
N ALA A 189 -9.20 5.36 7.72
CA ALA A 189 -10.22 5.57 8.75
C ALA A 189 -9.96 4.77 10.04
N SER A 190 -9.26 3.65 9.93
CA SER A 190 -8.78 2.82 11.05
C SER A 190 -7.67 3.45 11.89
N GLU A 191 -7.04 4.52 11.42
CA GLU A 191 -5.89 5.18 12.08
C GLU A 191 -6.31 6.42 12.86
N LEU A 192 -7.57 6.83 12.73
CA LEU A 192 -8.19 7.95 13.44
C LEU A 192 -8.42 7.57 14.91
N PRO A 193 -7.99 8.41 15.88
CA PRO A 193 -8.12 8.11 17.30
C PRO A 193 -9.58 8.16 17.77
N PRO A 194 -9.93 7.46 18.87
CA PRO A 194 -11.22 7.65 19.54
C PRO A 194 -11.41 9.12 19.94
N ARG A 195 -12.63 9.63 19.79
CA ARG A 195 -13.00 11.00 20.17
C ARG A 195 -13.55 11.03 21.59
N ASP A 196 -13.40 12.18 22.26
CA ASP A 196 -13.82 12.38 23.65
C ASP A 196 -15.33 12.16 23.89
N ASP A 197 -15.68 11.83 25.13
CA ASP A 197 -17.05 11.55 25.59
C ASP A 197 -18.03 12.70 25.26
N GLY A 198 -18.73 12.57 24.14
CA GLY A 198 -19.69 13.56 23.65
C GLY A 198 -19.57 13.92 22.17
N ALA A 199 -18.52 13.49 21.48
CA ALA A 199 -18.47 13.54 20.02
C ALA A 199 -19.45 12.54 19.38
N THR A 200 -19.95 12.86 18.19
CA THR A 200 -20.78 11.96 17.35
C THR A 200 -20.17 11.78 15.95
N LEU A 201 -18.86 12.02 15.82
CA LEU A 201 -18.11 11.80 14.58
C LEU A 201 -18.07 10.30 14.27
N VAL A 202 -18.54 9.94 13.07
CA VAL A 202 -18.35 8.63 12.47
C VAL A 202 -17.39 8.74 11.30
N ALA A 203 -16.42 7.82 11.25
CA ALA A 203 -15.43 7.73 10.20
C ALA A 203 -15.98 7.01 8.95
N TYR A 204 -15.39 7.34 7.80
CA TYR A 204 -15.61 6.74 6.48
C TYR A 204 -14.29 6.64 5.73
N ASP A 205 -13.92 5.45 5.28
CA ASP A 205 -12.90 5.27 4.25
C ASP A 205 -13.36 5.88 2.92
N ILE A 206 -12.41 6.33 2.08
CA ILE A 206 -12.69 6.73 0.68
C ILE A 206 -13.24 5.57 -0.19
N GLY A 207 -13.21 4.33 0.31
CA GLY A 207 -13.82 3.15 -0.31
C GLY A 207 -15.34 3.05 -0.18
N CYS A 208 -15.93 3.75 0.80
CA CYS A 208 -17.37 3.97 0.93
C CYS A 208 -17.86 4.90 -0.21
#